data_AF-A0A5N6U3F6-F1
#
_entry.id   AF-A0A5N6U3F6-F1
#
_cell.length_a   1.000
_cell.length_b   1.000
_cell.length_c   1.000
_cell.angle_alpha   90.00
_cell.angle_beta   90.00
_cell.angle_gamma   90.00
#
_symmetry.space_group_name_H-M   'P 1'
#
loop_
_entity.id
_entity.type
_entity.pdbx_description
1 polymer ?
#
loop_
_entity_poly.entity_id
_entity_poly.type
_entity_poly.pdbx_seq_one_letter_code
_entity_poly.pdbx_strand_id
1 'polypeptide(L)'
;MIPIKPFSLLDTVTILSILMTVGLLVMAGVINDGVALVGVGTMALSTCTASFSAWWRPKLVKRQVKSKVPGGSIVIKTRGGGFIVVKGDESVIRELYTGMDACDYIIKDVKRQWLLAASTLFLMISVIMFSNSSQRMQIAIGAAYFILNILYWLLALLVPPHNIWDMSRYRVQREEYEFHGNTLTDALWVAIQYTGQTEWVTRSHIMPNTRFWNQWLQEAQEALDKNPRAWDAGEGRNKLMNEAKEECERMPMPASKIFQDREDENEDEEDRSRPAKMKGGEVLLDGRK
;
A
#
# COMPACT_ATOMS: atom_id res chain seq x y z
N MET A 1 -7.41 9.26 14.98
CA MET A 1 -8.22 9.16 13.75
C MET A 1 -8.36 10.55 13.20
N ILE A 2 -7.92 10.73 11.96
CA ILE A 2 -7.97 12.01 11.27
C ILE A 2 -9.42 12.20 10.79
N PRO A 3 -10.15 13.22 11.25
CA PRO A 3 -11.52 13.44 10.81
C PRO A 3 -11.54 13.85 9.34
N ILE A 4 -12.61 13.48 8.65
CA ILE A 4 -12.92 14.03 7.32
C ILE A 4 -13.43 15.46 7.56
N LYS A 5 -13.01 16.42 6.73
CA LYS A 5 -13.49 17.80 6.89
C LYS A 5 -15.02 17.84 6.73
N PRO A 6 -15.77 18.50 7.64
CA PRO A 6 -17.17 18.77 7.42
C PRO A 6 -17.29 19.77 6.25
N PHE A 7 -18.11 19.47 5.23
CA PHE A 7 -18.18 20.16 3.93
C PHE A 7 -17.10 19.76 2.91
N SER A 8 -16.92 18.46 2.70
CA SER A 8 -16.17 17.98 1.53
C SER A 8 -17.07 17.90 0.30
N LEU A 9 -16.51 18.04 -0.91
CA LEU A 9 -17.24 17.77 -2.17
C LEU A 9 -17.84 16.35 -2.22
N LEU A 10 -17.31 15.43 -1.42
CA LEU A 10 -17.88 14.10 -1.18
C LEU A 10 -19.30 14.16 -0.62
N ASP A 11 -19.59 15.11 0.27
CA ASP A 11 -20.91 15.27 0.87
C ASP A 11 -21.92 15.73 -0.20
N THR A 12 -21.51 16.64 -1.09
CA THR A 12 -22.33 17.11 -2.22
C THR A 12 -22.68 15.98 -3.19
N VAL A 13 -21.70 15.14 -3.56
CA VAL A 13 -21.93 13.99 -4.44
C VAL A 13 -22.86 12.97 -3.77
N THR A 14 -22.72 12.76 -2.46
CA THR A 14 -23.58 11.86 -1.69
C THR A 14 -25.02 12.39 -1.60
N ILE A 15 -25.21 13.68 -1.38
CA ILE A 15 -26.54 14.30 -1.38
C ILE A 15 -27.20 14.19 -2.76
N LEU A 16 -26.44 14.41 -3.84
CA LEU A 16 -26.96 14.30 -5.19
C LEU A 16 -27.33 12.85 -5.56
N SER A 17 -26.55 11.86 -5.13
CA SER A 17 -26.90 10.44 -5.36
C SER A 17 -28.16 10.02 -4.60
N ILE A 18 -28.35 10.53 -3.38
CA ILE A 18 -29.60 10.36 -2.63
C ILE A 18 -30.77 10.99 -3.39
N LEU A 19 -30.61 12.22 -3.87
CA LEU A 19 -31.66 12.93 -4.63
C LEU A 19 -32.04 12.18 -5.90
N MET A 20 -31.05 11.69 -6.66
CA MET A 20 -31.28 10.86 -7.85
C MET A 20 -32.03 9.56 -7.53
N THR A 21 -31.68 8.91 -6.42
CA THR A 21 -32.35 7.68 -5.98
C THR A 21 -33.82 7.93 -5.61
N VAL A 22 -34.10 9.02 -4.89
CA VAL A 22 -35.48 9.44 -4.58
C VAL A 22 -36.25 9.79 -5.85
N GLY A 23 -35.62 10.50 -6.79
CA GLY A 23 -36.22 10.84 -8.08
C GLY A 23 -36.66 9.62 -8.88
N LEU A 24 -35.81 8.57 -8.94
CA LEU A 24 -36.14 7.31 -9.60
C LEU A 24 -37.29 6.57 -8.90
N LEU A 25 -37.34 6.58 -7.55
CA LEU A 25 -38.43 5.96 -6.80
C LEU A 25 -39.77 6.66 -7.03
N VAL A 26 -39.80 7.99 -7.01
CA VAL A 26 -41.02 8.77 -7.29
C VAL A 26 -41.48 8.52 -8.73
N MET A 27 -40.55 8.52 -9.69
CA MET A 27 -40.87 8.25 -11.08
C MET A 27 -41.42 6.84 -11.30
N ALA A 28 -40.89 5.83 -10.59
CA ALA A 28 -41.41 4.46 -10.63
C ALA A 28 -42.85 4.37 -10.11
N GLY A 29 -43.15 5.09 -9.02
CA GLY A 29 -44.51 5.19 -8.49
C GLY A 29 -45.49 5.87 -9.45
N VAL A 30 -45.09 6.99 -10.06
CA VAL A 30 -45.95 7.74 -11.00
C VAL A 30 -46.27 6.94 -12.27
N ILE A 31 -45.32 6.13 -12.75
CA ILE A 31 -45.49 5.29 -13.95
C ILE A 31 -46.32 4.02 -13.65
N ASN A 32 -46.62 3.74 -12.37
CA ASN A 32 -47.29 2.51 -11.91
C ASN A 32 -46.57 1.23 -12.37
N ASP A 33 -45.24 1.27 -12.49
CA ASP A 33 -44.44 0.10 -12.81
C ASP A 33 -43.99 -0.60 -11.51
N GLY A 34 -44.80 -1.56 -11.06
CA GLY A 34 -44.53 -2.30 -9.84
C GLY A 34 -43.23 -3.13 -9.90
N VAL A 35 -42.85 -3.60 -11.09
CA VAL A 35 -41.62 -4.38 -11.29
C VAL A 35 -40.40 -3.48 -11.11
N ALA A 36 -40.43 -2.27 -11.69
CA ALA A 36 -39.40 -1.25 -11.46
C ALA A 36 -39.29 -0.85 -9.99
N LEU A 37 -40.42 -0.64 -9.31
CA LEU A 37 -40.44 -0.21 -7.91
C LEU A 37 -39.76 -1.25 -7.00
N VAL A 38 -40.10 -2.53 -7.19
CA VAL A 38 -39.47 -3.63 -6.43
C VAL A 38 -38.00 -3.79 -6.83
N GLY A 39 -37.65 -3.59 -8.11
CA GLY A 39 -36.27 -3.58 -8.59
C GLY A 39 -35.40 -2.52 -7.91
N VAL A 40 -35.85 -1.26 -7.83
CA VAL A 40 -35.10 -0.18 -7.16
C VAL A 40 -35.04 -0.41 -5.65
N GLY A 41 -36.11 -0.89 -5.04
CA GLY A 41 -36.13 -1.22 -3.61
C GLY A 41 -35.14 -2.32 -3.23
N THR A 42 -35.09 -3.41 -4.01
CA THR A 42 -34.13 -4.51 -3.79
C THR A 42 -32.69 -4.08 -4.04
N MET A 43 -32.44 -3.20 -5.02
CA MET A 43 -31.13 -2.58 -5.25
C MET A 43 -30.67 -1.77 -4.03
N ALA A 44 -31.55 -0.92 -3.48
CA ALA A 44 -31.24 -0.12 -2.31
C ALA A 44 -30.91 -0.99 -1.09
N LEU A 45 -31.67 -2.07 -0.87
CA LEU A 45 -31.39 -3.04 0.20
C LEU A 45 -30.04 -3.76 0.00
N SER A 46 -29.70 -4.12 -1.23
CA SER A 46 -28.38 -4.68 -1.56
C SER A 46 -27.27 -3.70 -1.18
N THR A 47 -27.36 -2.44 -1.62
CA THR A 47 -26.34 -1.41 -1.34
C THR A 47 -26.22 -1.11 0.15
N CYS A 48 -27.33 -1.04 0.89
CA CYS A 48 -27.32 -0.87 2.35
C CYS A 48 -26.62 -2.05 3.04
N THR A 49 -26.92 -3.29 2.62
CA THR A 49 -26.33 -4.50 3.19
C THR A 49 -24.82 -4.56 2.91
N ALA A 50 -24.41 -4.24 1.68
CA ALA A 50 -23.00 -4.17 1.29
C ALA A 50 -22.25 -3.09 2.08
N SER A 51 -22.85 -1.90 2.23
CA SER A 51 -22.27 -0.78 2.99
C SER A 51 -22.12 -1.11 4.47
N PHE A 52 -23.11 -1.78 5.06
CA PHE A 52 -23.05 -2.25 6.45
C PHE A 52 -21.97 -3.33 6.63
N SER A 53 -21.82 -4.22 5.65
CA SER A 53 -20.76 -5.23 5.63
C SER A 53 -19.36 -4.62 5.52
N ALA A 54 -19.23 -3.53 4.77
CA ALA A 54 -18.01 -2.76 4.61
C ALA A 54 -17.78 -1.76 5.76
N TRP A 55 -18.53 -1.82 6.86
CA TRP A 55 -18.29 -0.93 7.98
C TRP A 55 -17.09 -1.39 8.81
N TRP A 56 -15.98 -0.66 8.64
CA TRP A 56 -14.74 -0.87 9.38
C TRP A 56 -14.36 0.37 10.19
N ARG A 57 -13.50 0.15 11.19
CA ARG A 57 -12.82 1.23 11.92
C ARG A 57 -11.32 1.03 11.83
N PRO A 58 -10.53 2.09 11.56
CA PRO A 58 -9.08 1.99 11.60
C PRO A 58 -8.65 1.70 13.04
N LYS A 59 -7.91 0.60 13.23
CA LYS A 59 -7.33 0.28 14.53
C LYS A 59 -5.85 0.58 14.50
N LEU A 60 -5.50 1.71 15.09
CA LEU A 60 -4.09 2.05 15.26
C LEU A 60 -3.47 1.05 16.22
N VAL A 61 -2.33 0.47 15.82
CA VAL A 61 -1.53 -0.38 16.69
C VAL A 61 -1.10 0.44 17.90
N LYS A 62 -1.71 0.19 19.06
CA LYS A 62 -1.31 0.85 20.32
C LYS A 62 -0.13 0.10 20.91
N ARG A 63 0.82 0.86 21.45
CA ARG A 63 1.97 0.28 22.14
C ARG A 63 1.53 -0.25 23.51
N GLN A 64 1.93 -1.47 23.83
CA GLN A 64 1.63 -2.10 25.13
C GLN A 64 2.54 -1.58 26.26
N VAL A 65 3.74 -1.09 25.92
CA VAL A 65 4.77 -0.64 26.89
C VAL A 65 4.92 0.89 26.88
N LYS A 66 4.88 1.52 28.05
CA LYS A 66 4.98 2.99 28.23
C LYS A 66 6.41 3.52 28.45
N SER A 67 7.45 2.83 27.99
CA SER A 67 8.82 3.31 28.16
C SER A 67 9.15 4.46 27.22
N LYS A 68 10.00 5.40 27.65
CA LYS A 68 10.49 6.49 26.80
C LYS A 68 11.27 5.89 25.63
N VAL A 69 10.88 6.27 24.43
CA VAL A 69 11.46 5.78 23.17
C VAL A 69 12.19 6.93 22.48
N PRO A 70 13.26 6.62 21.71
CA PRO A 70 13.92 7.63 20.88
C PRO A 70 12.97 8.13 19.77
N GLY A 71 13.30 9.27 19.18
CA GLY A 71 12.53 9.86 18.09
C GLY A 71 12.37 8.87 16.93
N GLY A 72 11.20 8.86 16.29
CA GLY A 72 10.85 7.86 15.29
C GLY A 72 11.00 8.35 13.86
N SER A 73 12.11 9.02 13.53
CA SER A 73 12.35 9.56 12.18
C SER A 73 12.23 8.49 11.09
N ILE A 74 11.60 8.84 9.96
CA ILE A 74 11.46 7.94 8.81
C ILE A 74 12.07 8.57 7.56
N VAL A 75 12.74 7.75 6.76
CA VAL A 75 13.26 8.14 5.44
C VAL A 75 12.52 7.37 4.37
N ILE A 76 11.98 8.08 3.38
CA ILE A 76 11.26 7.50 2.25
C ILE A 76 12.10 7.72 0.99
N LYS A 77 12.51 6.63 0.34
CA LYS A 77 13.14 6.66 -0.98
C LYS A 77 12.05 6.69 -2.06
N THR A 78 12.10 7.70 -2.92
CA THR A 78 11.22 7.79 -4.09
C THR A 78 11.80 7.00 -5.26
N ARG A 79 10.95 6.60 -6.22
CA ARG A 79 11.41 5.94 -7.46
C ARG A 79 12.31 6.83 -8.33
N GLY A 80 12.18 8.15 -8.21
CA GLY A 80 13.00 9.13 -8.92
C GLY A 80 14.37 9.39 -8.27
N GLY A 81 14.78 8.63 -7.25
CA GLY A 81 16.06 8.82 -6.58
C GLY A 81 16.10 9.96 -5.57
N GLY A 82 14.97 10.61 -5.28
CA GLY A 82 14.84 11.58 -4.20
C GLY A 82 14.59 10.92 -2.84
N PHE A 83 15.05 11.56 -1.77
CA PHE A 83 14.81 11.15 -0.39
C PHE A 83 13.93 12.16 0.32
N ILE A 84 12.94 11.66 1.07
CA ILE A 84 12.10 12.47 1.95
C ILE A 84 12.39 12.03 3.37
N VAL A 85 12.99 12.92 4.16
CA VAL A 85 13.26 12.68 5.58
C VAL A 85 12.18 13.37 6.41
N VAL A 86 11.46 12.60 7.21
CA VAL A 86 10.44 13.11 8.12
C VAL A 86 10.92 12.92 9.54
N LYS A 87 11.25 14.03 10.21
CA LYS A 87 11.58 14.05 11.65
C LYS A 87 10.31 14.23 12.47
N GLY A 88 10.17 13.44 13.53
CA GLY A 88 9.02 13.56 14.42
C GLY A 88 9.05 12.55 15.55
N ASP A 89 8.11 12.72 16.47
CA ASP A 89 7.88 11.75 17.54
C ASP A 89 7.43 10.41 16.95
N GLU A 90 7.90 9.32 17.54
CA GLU A 90 7.54 7.96 17.11
C GLU A 90 6.02 7.74 17.15
N SER A 91 5.30 8.37 18.07
CA SER A 91 3.83 8.28 18.15
C SER A 91 3.15 8.84 16.90
N VAL A 92 3.65 9.97 16.37
CA VAL A 92 3.11 10.64 15.19
C VAL A 92 3.50 9.89 13.93
N ILE A 93 4.78 9.54 13.80
CA ILE A 93 5.27 8.81 12.62
C ILE A 93 4.64 7.43 12.54
N ARG A 94 4.40 6.78 13.67
CA ARG A 94 3.67 5.52 13.71
C ARG A 94 2.21 5.66 13.35
N GLU A 95 1.51 6.71 13.79
CA GLU A 95 0.13 6.95 13.35
C GLU A 95 0.04 7.19 11.83
N LEU A 96 1.03 7.88 11.24
CA LEU A 96 0.99 8.29 9.83
C LEU A 96 1.56 7.27 8.83
N TYR A 97 2.66 6.59 9.18
CA TYR A 97 3.42 5.80 8.21
C TYR A 97 3.48 4.31 8.53
N THR A 98 3.33 3.89 9.78
CA THR A 98 3.50 2.46 10.17
C THR A 98 2.30 1.85 10.91
N GLY A 99 1.23 2.62 11.10
CA GLY A 99 0.14 2.27 12.03
C GLY A 99 -1.10 1.68 11.40
N MET A 100 -1.09 1.38 10.09
CA MET A 100 -2.28 0.98 9.33
C MET A 100 -2.21 -0.47 8.84
N ASP A 101 -1.89 -1.42 9.71
CA ASP A 101 -1.83 -2.84 9.31
C ASP A 101 -3.12 -3.63 9.57
N ALA A 102 -4.12 -3.05 10.26
CA ALA A 102 -5.37 -3.76 10.54
C ALA A 102 -6.62 -2.86 10.46
N CYS A 103 -7.48 -3.15 9.48
CA CYS A 103 -8.87 -2.72 9.50
C CYS A 103 -9.66 -3.62 10.47
N ASP A 104 -10.15 -3.06 11.58
CA ASP A 104 -11.03 -3.79 12.49
C ASP A 104 -12.47 -3.65 11.96
N TYR A 105 -12.95 -4.69 11.30
CA TYR A 105 -14.34 -4.76 10.85
C TYR A 105 -15.23 -4.98 12.06
N ILE A 106 -16.27 -4.15 12.20
CA ILE A 106 -17.24 -4.29 13.31
C ILE A 106 -17.91 -5.67 13.26
N ILE A 107 -18.06 -6.22 12.05
CA ILE A 107 -18.64 -7.52 11.78
C ILE A 107 -17.53 -8.53 11.49
N LYS A 108 -17.47 -9.58 12.32
CA LYS A 108 -16.51 -10.69 12.19
C LYS A 108 -16.69 -11.44 10.86
N ASP A 109 -15.60 -12.06 10.40
CA ASP A 109 -15.43 -12.55 9.02
C ASP A 109 -16.58 -13.43 8.50
N VAL A 110 -17.11 -14.37 9.30
CA VAL A 110 -18.17 -15.30 8.87
C VAL A 110 -19.50 -14.57 8.62
N LYS A 111 -19.89 -13.65 9.52
CA LYS A 111 -21.13 -12.86 9.35
C LYS A 111 -20.99 -11.88 8.19
N ARG A 112 -19.78 -11.33 7.98
CA ARG A 112 -19.46 -10.46 6.85
C ARG A 112 -19.64 -11.20 5.52
N GLN A 113 -19.13 -12.43 5.41
CA GLN A 113 -19.28 -13.26 4.20
C GLN A 113 -20.75 -13.52 3.86
N TRP A 114 -21.58 -13.81 4.86
CA TRP A 114 -23.03 -13.96 4.66
C TRP A 114 -23.71 -12.66 4.20
N LEU A 115 -23.37 -11.51 4.79
CA LEU A 115 -23.91 -10.22 4.38
C LEU A 115 -23.49 -9.85 2.95
N LEU A 116 -22.24 -10.15 2.56
CA LEU A 116 -21.77 -9.96 1.19
C LEU A 116 -22.54 -10.87 0.22
N ALA A 117 -22.68 -12.16 0.53
CA ALA A 117 -23.47 -13.08 -0.27
C ALA A 117 -24.93 -12.62 -0.43
N ALA A 118 -25.56 -12.15 0.65
CA ALA A 118 -26.92 -11.61 0.61
C ALA A 118 -27.02 -10.37 -0.28
N SER A 119 -26.05 -9.44 -0.23
CA SER A 119 -26.04 -8.25 -1.08
C SER A 119 -25.97 -8.62 -2.57
N THR A 120 -25.13 -9.57 -2.95
CA THR A 120 -25.02 -10.04 -4.34
C THR A 120 -26.31 -10.70 -4.82
N LEU A 121 -26.98 -11.49 -3.96
CA LEU A 121 -28.26 -12.10 -4.29
C LEU A 121 -29.35 -11.05 -4.56
N PHE A 122 -29.48 -10.05 -3.69
CA PHE A 122 -30.43 -8.95 -3.89
C PHE A 122 -30.12 -8.14 -5.16
N LEU A 123 -28.84 -7.97 -5.47
CA LEU A 123 -28.42 -7.30 -6.71
C LEU A 123 -28.84 -8.10 -7.94
N MET A 124 -28.65 -9.42 -7.95
CA MET A 124 -29.06 -10.28 -9.07
C MET A 124 -30.57 -10.27 -9.27
N ILE A 125 -31.35 -10.33 -8.19
CA ILE A 125 -32.82 -10.23 -8.23
C ILE A 125 -33.23 -8.88 -8.82
N SER A 126 -32.61 -7.78 -8.39
CA SER A 126 -32.87 -6.43 -8.88
C SER A 126 -32.62 -6.31 -10.39
N VAL A 127 -31.48 -6.82 -10.89
CA VAL A 127 -31.13 -6.77 -12.32
C VAL A 127 -32.14 -7.55 -13.18
N ILE A 128 -32.58 -8.73 -12.74
CA ILE A 128 -33.57 -9.53 -13.46
C ILE A 128 -34.91 -8.76 -13.53
N MET A 129 -35.34 -8.12 -12.45
CA MET A 129 -36.56 -7.31 -12.46
C MET A 129 -36.44 -6.11 -13.40
N PHE A 130 -35.30 -5.42 -13.45
CA PHE A 130 -35.10 -4.31 -14.39
C PHE A 130 -35.14 -4.75 -15.84
N SER A 131 -34.63 -5.94 -16.16
CA SER A 131 -34.70 -6.51 -17.50
C SER A 131 -36.14 -6.69 -17.99
N ASN A 132 -37.08 -6.95 -17.08
CA ASN A 132 -38.51 -7.08 -17.37
C ASN A 132 -39.28 -5.74 -17.30
N SER A 133 -38.69 -4.70 -16.71
CA SER A 133 -39.35 -3.40 -16.50
C SER A 133 -39.62 -2.62 -17.79
N SER A 134 -40.48 -1.59 -17.69
CA SER A 134 -40.81 -0.72 -18.81
C SER A 134 -39.57 -0.01 -19.39
N GLN A 135 -39.51 0.11 -20.71
CA GLN A 135 -38.43 0.81 -21.43
C GLN A 135 -38.21 2.25 -20.94
N ARG A 136 -39.27 2.93 -20.46
CA ARG A 136 -39.18 4.28 -19.89
C ARG A 136 -38.31 4.32 -18.63
N MET A 137 -38.44 3.30 -17.78
CA MET A 137 -37.65 3.19 -16.56
C MET A 137 -36.21 2.75 -16.85
N GLN A 138 -36.01 1.83 -17.81
CA GLN A 138 -34.67 1.40 -18.21
C GLN A 138 -33.81 2.59 -18.71
N ILE A 139 -34.41 3.48 -19.51
CA ILE A 139 -33.74 4.71 -19.98
C ILE A 139 -33.43 5.65 -18.81
N ALA A 140 -34.36 5.81 -17.86
CA ALA A 140 -34.16 6.67 -16.68
C ALA A 140 -33.01 6.18 -15.79
N ILE A 141 -32.94 4.87 -15.51
CA ILE A 141 -31.86 4.25 -14.74
C ILE A 141 -30.52 4.38 -15.49
N GLY A 142 -30.51 4.13 -16.80
CA GLY A 142 -29.33 4.29 -17.64
C GLY A 142 -28.80 5.73 -17.65
N ALA A 143 -29.69 6.71 -17.78
CA ALA A 143 -29.34 8.13 -17.71
C ALA A 143 -28.78 8.51 -16.34
N ALA A 144 -29.38 8.01 -15.25
CA ALA A 144 -28.89 8.24 -13.90
C ALA A 144 -27.47 7.68 -13.69
N TYR A 145 -27.21 6.45 -14.17
CA TYR A 145 -25.88 5.85 -14.10
C TYR A 145 -24.84 6.64 -14.89
N PHE A 146 -25.19 7.10 -16.10
CA PHE A 146 -24.30 7.91 -16.93
C PHE A 146 -23.92 9.24 -16.25
N ILE A 147 -24.91 9.95 -15.68
CA ILE A 147 -24.68 11.19 -14.93
C ILE A 147 -23.78 10.95 -13.72
N LEU A 148 -24.07 9.90 -12.94
CA LEU A 148 -23.24 9.55 -11.78
C LEU A 148 -21.81 9.21 -12.18
N ASN A 149 -21.62 8.48 -13.29
CA ASN A 149 -20.29 8.14 -13.78
C ASN A 149 -19.48 9.38 -14.17
N ILE A 150 -20.07 10.35 -14.89
CA ILE A 150 -19.41 11.63 -15.19
C ILE A 150 -19.06 12.38 -13.91
N LEU A 151 -19.95 12.38 -12.92
CA LEU A 151 -19.73 13.07 -11.66
C LEU A 151 -18.59 12.46 -10.84
N TYR A 152 -18.45 11.13 -10.82
CA TYR A 152 -17.31 10.46 -10.18
C TYR A 152 -15.99 10.85 -10.84
N TRP A 153 -15.96 10.95 -12.16
CA TRP A 153 -14.81 11.46 -12.90
C TRP A 153 -14.50 12.92 -12.53
N LEU A 154 -15.52 13.76 -12.45
CA LEU A 154 -15.35 15.16 -12.07
C LEU A 154 -14.82 15.30 -10.64
N LEU A 155 -15.29 14.47 -9.72
CA LEU A 155 -14.81 14.44 -8.34
C LEU A 155 -13.32 14.07 -8.28
N ALA A 156 -12.90 13.05 -9.02
CA ALA A 156 -11.49 12.64 -9.09
C ALA A 156 -10.59 13.73 -9.68
N LEU A 157 -11.11 14.54 -10.61
CA LEU A 157 -10.37 15.64 -11.22
C LEU A 157 -10.34 16.90 -10.35
N LEU A 158 -11.46 17.22 -9.69
CA LEU A 158 -11.65 18.49 -9.00
C LEU A 158 -11.16 18.48 -7.55
N VAL A 159 -11.08 17.30 -6.91
CA VAL A 159 -10.68 17.19 -5.50
C VAL A 159 -9.20 16.83 -5.38
N PRO A 160 -8.32 17.77 -5.03
CA PRO A 160 -6.96 17.42 -4.67
C PRO A 160 -6.93 16.65 -3.33
N PRO A 161 -6.06 15.64 -3.18
CA PRO A 161 -6.07 14.73 -2.01
C PRO A 161 -5.93 15.43 -0.65
N HIS A 162 -5.29 16.60 -0.61
CA HIS A 162 -5.07 17.36 0.62
C HIS A 162 -6.35 17.98 1.20
N ASN A 163 -7.44 18.07 0.43
CA ASN A 163 -8.65 18.74 0.88
C ASN A 163 -9.70 17.79 1.49
N ILE A 164 -9.50 16.47 1.33
CA ILE A 164 -10.41 15.44 1.85
C ILE A 164 -10.20 15.21 3.35
N TRP A 165 -8.95 15.27 3.79
CA TRP A 165 -8.54 14.92 5.14
C TRP A 165 -8.26 16.16 5.96
N ASP A 166 -8.76 16.21 7.20
CA ASP A 166 -8.45 17.30 8.12
C ASP A 166 -7.09 17.08 8.78
N MET A 167 -6.03 17.59 8.14
CA MET A 167 -4.67 17.56 8.67
C MET A 167 -4.38 18.68 9.69
N SER A 168 -5.38 19.44 10.17
CA SER A 168 -5.20 20.60 11.07
C SER A 168 -4.47 20.25 12.38
N ARG A 169 -4.52 18.98 12.81
CA ARG A 169 -3.80 18.48 14.00
C ARG A 169 -2.28 18.46 13.82
N TYR A 170 -1.77 18.40 12.58
CA TYR A 170 -0.35 18.27 12.30
C TYR A 170 0.23 19.60 11.83
N ARG A 171 1.19 20.14 12.58
CA ARG A 171 1.98 21.30 12.14
C ARG A 171 3.18 20.80 11.34
N VAL A 172 3.05 20.79 10.02
CA VAL A 172 4.14 20.44 9.11
C VAL A 172 5.02 21.67 8.90
N GLN A 173 6.28 21.59 9.31
CA GLN A 173 7.31 22.57 8.95
C GLN A 173 8.12 21.97 7.81
N ARG A 174 8.14 22.65 6.67
CA ARG A 174 9.01 22.28 5.55
C ARG A 174 10.29 23.08 5.70
N GLU A 175 11.38 22.37 5.93
CA GLU A 175 12.71 22.94 5.75
C GLU A 175 13.06 22.74 4.27
N GLU A 176 13.08 23.84 3.52
CA GLU A 176 13.62 23.82 2.16
C GLU A 176 15.14 23.80 2.27
N TYR A 177 15.75 22.76 1.73
CA TYR A 177 17.19 22.63 1.62
C TYR A 177 17.61 22.97 0.19
N GLU A 178 18.51 23.93 0.03
CA GLU A 178 19.11 24.22 -1.27
C GLU A 178 20.09 23.10 -1.65
N PHE A 179 19.55 22.10 -2.36
CA PHE A 179 20.31 20.98 -2.86
C PHE A 179 21.12 21.40 -4.10
N HIS A 180 22.44 21.43 -3.97
CA HIS A 180 23.37 21.77 -5.06
C HIS A 180 24.02 20.54 -5.72
N GLY A 181 23.55 19.33 -5.41
CA GLY A 181 24.03 18.08 -6.02
C GLY A 181 23.19 17.65 -7.21
N ASN A 182 23.74 16.80 -8.07
CA ASN A 182 23.01 16.18 -9.18
C ASN A 182 23.04 14.65 -9.12
N THR A 183 23.69 14.05 -8.12
CA THR A 183 23.80 12.60 -8.00
C THR A 183 22.97 12.04 -6.86
N LEU A 184 22.54 10.78 -7.00
CA LEU A 184 21.85 10.02 -5.95
C LEU A 184 22.66 9.98 -4.65
N THR A 185 23.99 9.95 -4.77
CA THR A 185 24.92 9.90 -3.63
C THR A 185 24.93 11.21 -2.87
N ASP A 186 24.83 12.35 -3.55
CA ASP A 186 24.71 13.66 -2.91
C ASP A 186 23.37 13.77 -2.17
N ALA A 187 22.28 13.30 -2.78
CA ALA A 187 20.96 13.28 -2.16
C ALA A 187 20.93 12.34 -0.94
N LEU A 188 21.61 11.20 -1.02
CA LEU A 188 21.78 10.27 0.10
C LEU A 188 22.59 10.91 1.22
N TRP A 189 23.67 11.62 0.89
CA TRP A 189 24.49 12.32 1.87
C TRP A 189 23.71 13.38 2.64
N VAL A 190 22.90 14.18 1.95
CA VAL A 190 22.01 15.14 2.61
C VAL A 190 21.02 14.42 3.52
N ALA A 191 20.42 13.31 3.09
CA ALA A 191 19.55 12.51 3.95
C ALA A 191 20.28 11.97 5.19
N ILE A 192 21.55 11.55 5.05
CA ILE A 192 22.41 11.12 6.16
C ILE A 192 22.69 12.28 7.12
N GLN A 193 23.02 13.47 6.62
CA GLN A 193 23.22 14.66 7.46
C GLN A 193 21.97 14.99 8.29
N TYR A 194 20.79 14.89 7.67
CA TYR A 194 19.53 15.15 8.37
C TYR A 194 19.21 14.06 9.40
N THR A 195 19.46 12.79 9.10
CA THR A 195 19.19 11.68 10.02
C THR A 195 20.23 11.53 11.13
N GLY A 196 21.47 11.96 10.89
CA GLY A 196 22.58 11.87 11.82
C GLY A 196 23.18 10.46 11.99
N GLN A 197 22.76 9.50 11.16
CA GLN A 197 23.20 8.10 11.25
C GLN A 197 23.22 7.47 9.86
N THR A 198 24.13 6.52 9.61
CA THR A 198 24.21 5.76 8.35
C THR A 198 23.56 4.38 8.41
N GLU A 199 23.26 3.87 9.62
CA GLU A 199 22.81 2.49 9.83
C GLU A 199 21.49 2.14 9.10
N TRP A 200 20.59 3.11 8.96
CA TRP A 200 19.32 2.91 8.25
C TRP A 200 19.53 2.61 6.76
N VAL A 201 20.62 3.08 6.15
CA VAL A 201 20.93 2.83 4.73
C VAL A 201 21.24 1.35 4.51
N THR A 202 22.01 0.76 5.42
CA THR A 202 22.37 -0.67 5.38
C THR A 202 21.13 -1.55 5.61
N ARG A 203 20.28 -1.19 6.58
CA ARG A 203 19.06 -1.96 6.91
C ARG A 203 17.98 -1.90 5.84
N SER A 204 17.94 -0.82 5.04
CA SER A 204 16.92 -0.59 4.03
C SER A 204 17.31 -1.09 2.63
N HIS A 205 18.50 -1.68 2.46
CA HIS A 205 19.04 -2.15 1.18
C HIS A 205 18.98 -1.09 0.07
N ILE A 206 19.10 0.19 0.43
CA ILE A 206 19.03 1.31 -0.52
C ILE A 206 20.25 1.31 -1.46
N MET A 207 21.39 0.84 -0.94
CA MET A 207 22.64 0.67 -1.66
C MET A 207 23.06 -0.82 -1.66
N PRO A 208 23.84 -1.25 -2.67
CA PRO A 208 24.40 -2.59 -2.71
C PRO A 208 25.23 -2.88 -1.46
N ASN A 209 25.06 -4.06 -0.87
CA ASN A 209 25.87 -4.49 0.28
C ASN A 209 27.24 -5.01 -0.20
N THR A 210 28.10 -4.09 -0.62
CA THR A 210 29.49 -4.39 -1.03
C THR A 210 30.48 -3.78 -0.05
N ARG A 211 31.70 -4.33 0.00
CA ARG A 211 32.78 -3.83 0.87
C ARG A 211 33.05 -2.34 0.67
N PHE A 212 33.07 -1.87 -0.58
CA PHE A 212 33.31 -0.47 -0.94
C PHE A 212 32.20 0.46 -0.47
N TRP A 213 30.93 0.04 -0.60
CA TRP A 213 29.80 0.82 -0.09
C TRP A 213 29.77 0.86 1.44
N ASN A 214 30.13 -0.23 2.11
CA ASN A 214 30.25 -0.25 3.56
C ASN A 214 31.39 0.67 4.05
N GLN A 215 32.52 0.69 3.35
CA GLN A 215 33.61 1.62 3.62
C GLN A 215 33.17 3.08 3.39
N TRP A 216 32.45 3.37 2.31
CA TRP A 216 31.89 4.69 2.05
C TRP A 216 30.93 5.14 3.16
N LEU A 217 30.07 4.25 3.67
CA LEU A 217 29.16 4.55 4.79
C LEU A 217 29.91 4.79 6.10
N GLN A 218 31.04 4.13 6.32
CA GLN A 218 31.91 4.38 7.47
C GLN A 218 32.58 5.76 7.36
N GLU A 219 33.16 6.09 6.20
CA GLU A 219 33.73 7.42 5.93
C GLU A 219 32.67 8.53 6.08
N ALA A 220 31.44 8.26 5.62
CA ALA A 220 30.31 9.17 5.78
C ALA A 220 29.95 9.41 7.27
N GLN A 221 29.96 8.35 8.09
CA GLN A 221 29.68 8.47 9.52
C GLN A 221 30.79 9.26 10.24
N GLU A 222 32.06 9.02 9.90
CA GLU A 222 33.18 9.78 10.45
C GLU A 222 33.16 11.26 10.02
N ALA A 223 32.76 11.53 8.79
CA ALA A 223 32.59 12.89 8.27
C ALA A 223 31.46 13.63 9.01
N LEU A 224 30.39 12.90 9.38
CA LEU A 224 29.27 13.44 10.16
C LEU A 224 29.72 13.91 11.55
N ASP A 225 30.62 13.17 12.20
CA ASP A 225 31.14 13.50 13.53
C ASP A 225 32.14 14.67 13.51
N LYS A 226 32.88 14.83 12.41
CA LYS A 226 33.92 15.87 12.27
C LYS A 226 33.38 17.19 11.70
N ASN A 227 32.96 17.17 10.44
CA ASN A 227 32.46 18.35 9.73
C ASN A 227 31.57 17.95 8.55
N PRO A 228 30.23 17.92 8.73
CA PRO A 228 29.29 17.48 7.70
C PRO A 228 29.34 18.30 6.40
N ARG A 229 29.71 19.58 6.46
CA ARG A 229 29.66 20.48 5.29
C ARG A 229 30.92 20.42 4.41
N ALA A 230 32.02 19.87 4.92
CA ALA A 230 33.30 19.86 4.22
C ALA A 230 33.53 18.59 3.38
N TRP A 231 32.69 17.56 3.55
CA TRP A 231 32.88 16.28 2.87
C TRP A 231 32.04 16.20 1.58
N ASP A 232 32.72 15.95 0.46
CA ASP A 232 32.10 15.68 -0.83
C ASP A 232 31.81 14.17 -0.98
N ALA A 233 30.52 13.86 -0.90
CA ALA A 233 29.99 12.51 -1.03
C ALA A 233 30.23 11.90 -2.42
N GLY A 234 30.16 12.72 -3.47
CA GLY A 234 30.36 12.30 -4.85
C GLY A 234 31.82 11.93 -5.12
N GLU A 235 32.75 12.73 -4.61
CA GLU A 235 34.19 12.46 -4.73
C GLU A 235 34.59 11.18 -3.96
N GLY A 236 34.12 11.04 -2.71
CA GLY A 236 34.37 9.84 -1.90
C GLY A 236 33.88 8.55 -2.58
N ARG A 237 32.70 8.59 -3.21
CA ARG A 237 32.19 7.45 -4.00
C ARG A 237 33.08 7.17 -5.21
N ASN A 238 33.43 8.20 -5.97
CA ASN A 238 34.21 8.03 -7.20
C ASN A 238 35.57 7.38 -6.90
N LYS A 239 36.22 7.79 -5.80
CA LYS A 239 37.47 7.19 -5.34
C LYS A 239 37.31 5.69 -5.06
N LEU A 240 36.36 5.32 -4.20
CA LEU A 240 36.16 3.91 -3.81
C LEU A 240 35.65 3.04 -4.96
N MET A 241 34.86 3.59 -5.88
CA MET A 241 34.38 2.85 -7.05
C MET A 241 35.48 2.65 -8.09
N ASN A 242 36.42 3.60 -8.22
CA ASN A 242 37.61 3.43 -9.05
C ASN A 242 38.55 2.36 -8.46
N GLU A 243 38.76 2.38 -7.13
CA GLU A 243 39.51 1.32 -6.43
C GLU A 243 38.86 -0.06 -6.61
N ALA A 244 37.52 -0.14 -6.56
CA ALA A 244 36.77 -1.36 -6.84
C ALA A 244 36.97 -1.87 -8.27
N LYS A 245 36.99 -0.95 -9.23
CA LYS A 245 37.23 -1.27 -10.63
C LYS A 245 38.64 -1.79 -10.84
N GLU A 246 39.64 -1.16 -10.25
CA GLU A 246 41.04 -1.60 -10.30
C GLU A 246 41.28 -2.95 -9.59
N GLU A 247 40.57 -3.22 -8.50
CA GLU A 247 40.62 -4.51 -7.81
C GLU A 247 39.95 -5.61 -8.64
N CYS A 248 38.82 -5.31 -9.28
CA CYS A 248 38.15 -6.22 -10.21
C CYS A 248 38.98 -6.49 -11.48
N GLU A 249 39.72 -5.51 -11.98
CA GLU A 249 40.65 -5.66 -13.11
C GLU A 249 41.90 -6.47 -12.71
N ARG A 250 42.39 -6.35 -11.46
CA ARG A 250 43.52 -7.14 -10.94
C ARG A 250 43.15 -8.58 -10.58
N MET A 251 41.92 -8.81 -10.15
CA MET A 251 41.37 -10.14 -9.89
C MET A 251 40.29 -10.45 -10.94
N PRO A 252 40.66 -10.92 -12.15
CA PRO A 252 39.67 -11.53 -13.02
C PRO A 252 39.10 -12.72 -12.28
N MET A 253 37.89 -12.58 -11.73
CA MET A 253 37.16 -13.68 -11.14
C MET A 253 37.09 -14.79 -12.21
N PRO A 254 37.56 -16.02 -11.91
CA PRO A 254 37.36 -17.12 -12.84
C PRO A 254 35.86 -17.33 -12.92
N ALA A 255 35.31 -17.17 -14.12
CA ALA A 255 33.89 -17.42 -14.43
C ALA A 255 33.42 -18.83 -14.02
N SER A 256 34.33 -19.72 -13.62
CA SER A 256 34.05 -21.07 -13.14
C SER A 256 33.39 -21.13 -11.76
N LYS A 257 33.65 -20.21 -10.82
CA LYS A 257 33.07 -20.33 -9.46
C LYS A 257 31.58 -19.98 -9.38
N ILE A 258 31.11 -19.04 -10.20
CA ILE A 258 29.68 -18.65 -10.23
C ILE A 258 28.80 -19.76 -10.83
N PHE A 259 29.35 -20.62 -11.69
CA PHE A 259 28.65 -21.78 -12.23
C PHE A 259 28.66 -22.96 -11.27
N GLN A 260 29.78 -23.20 -10.56
CA GLN A 260 29.88 -24.29 -9.59
C GLN A 260 28.99 -24.06 -8.36
N ASP A 261 28.98 -22.86 -7.79
CA ASP A 261 28.12 -22.56 -6.65
C ASP A 261 26.61 -22.63 -7.01
N ARG A 262 26.24 -22.42 -8.28
CA ARG A 262 24.85 -22.58 -8.77
C ARG A 262 24.48 -24.03 -9.10
N GLU A 263 25.42 -24.87 -9.50
CA GLU A 263 25.17 -26.30 -9.69
C GLU A 263 25.02 -27.00 -8.34
N ASP A 264 25.87 -26.65 -7.37
CA ASP A 264 25.84 -27.21 -6.02
C ASP A 264 24.55 -26.80 -5.25
N GLU A 265 24.07 -25.55 -5.38
CA GLU A 265 22.79 -25.13 -4.79
C GLU A 265 21.56 -25.83 -5.45
N ASN A 266 21.63 -26.16 -6.75
CA ASN A 266 20.54 -26.86 -7.42
C ASN A 266 20.51 -28.36 -7.12
N GLU A 267 21.67 -29.01 -6.95
CA GLU A 267 21.74 -30.42 -6.53
C GLU A 267 21.20 -30.60 -5.09
N ASP A 268 21.50 -29.67 -4.19
CA ASP A 268 20.99 -29.67 -2.81
C ASP A 268 19.48 -29.42 -2.71
N GLU A 269 18.89 -28.68 -3.66
CA GLU A 269 17.45 -28.42 -3.72
C GLU A 269 16.67 -29.55 -4.40
N GLU A 270 17.28 -30.26 -5.36
CA GLU A 270 16.73 -31.46 -5.98
C GLU A 270 16.72 -32.66 -5.01
N ASP A 271 17.76 -32.85 -4.18
CA ASP A 271 17.80 -33.95 -3.19
C ASP A 271 16.81 -33.71 -2.03
N ARG A 272 16.58 -32.44 -1.65
CA ARG A 272 15.58 -32.07 -0.62
C ARG A 272 14.13 -32.23 -1.09
N SER A 273 13.90 -32.28 -2.41
CA SER A 273 12.57 -32.41 -3.02
C SER A 273 12.17 -33.87 -3.35
N ARG A 274 13.05 -34.85 -3.15
CA ARG A 274 12.73 -36.27 -3.38
C ARG A 274 11.99 -36.88 -2.17
N PRO A 275 10.74 -37.36 -2.32
CA PRO A 275 10.04 -38.03 -1.23
C PRO A 275 10.70 -39.39 -0.90
N ALA A 276 10.96 -39.62 0.38
CA ALA A 276 11.54 -40.85 0.89
C ALA A 276 10.73 -42.08 0.44
N LYS A 277 11.36 -42.97 -0.34
CA LYS A 277 10.80 -44.27 -0.71
C LYS A 277 10.50 -45.09 0.56
N MET A 278 9.21 -45.30 0.85
CA MET A 278 8.77 -46.32 1.80
C MET A 278 9.27 -47.70 1.33
N LYS A 279 10.05 -48.37 2.19
CA LYS A 279 10.40 -49.78 2.04
C LYS A 279 9.11 -50.61 2.13
N GLY A 280 8.70 -51.20 1.02
CA GLY A 280 7.63 -52.19 0.97
C GLY A 280 8.05 -53.46 1.71
N GLY A 281 7.31 -53.80 2.76
CA GLY A 281 7.42 -55.08 3.46
C GLY A 281 6.65 -56.16 2.69
N GLU A 282 7.32 -57.26 2.41
CA GLU A 282 6.72 -58.52 2.01
C GLU A 282 5.81 -59.04 3.13
N VAL A 283 4.54 -59.30 2.81
CA VAL A 283 3.68 -60.17 3.63
C VAL A 283 3.09 -61.23 2.71
N LEU A 284 3.70 -62.40 2.84
CA LEU A 284 3.29 -63.69 2.33
C LEU A 284 2.07 -64.17 3.13
N LEU A 285 0.92 -64.37 2.49
CA LEU A 285 -0.15 -65.18 3.06
C LEU A 285 -0.67 -66.19 2.03
N ASP A 286 -0.33 -67.42 2.40
CA ASP A 286 -0.63 -68.72 1.84
C ASP A 286 -2.14 -69.00 1.82
N GLY A 287 -2.58 -69.74 0.80
CA GLY A 287 -3.96 -70.13 0.59
C GLY A 287 -4.24 -71.51 1.17
N ARG A 288 -5.36 -71.67 1.89
CA ARG A 288 -6.06 -72.95 1.98
C ARG A 288 -7.55 -72.75 2.31
N LYS A 289 -8.34 -73.30 1.38
CA LYS A 289 -9.68 -73.92 1.46
C LYS A 289 -10.56 -73.63 2.67
#